data_AF-A0A7K5Q0G2-F1
#
_entry.id   AF-A0A7K5Q0G2-F1
#
_cell.length_a   1.000
_cell.length_b   1.000
_cell.length_c   1.000
_cell.angle_alpha   90.00
_cell.angle_beta   90.00
_cell.angle_gamma   90.00
#
_symmetry.space_group_name_H-M   'P 1'
#
loop_
_entity.id
_entity.type
_entity.pdbx_description
1 polymer ?
#
loop_
_entity_poly.entity_id
_entity_poly.type
_entity_poly.pdbx_seq_one_letter_code
_entity_poly.pdbx_strand_id
1 'polypeptide(L)'
;LQSTVGENRCLQGHLVQLLLRHCDARGAARWAWHCQVPPEMLPRAVAEELQKLHIQDRVEEVTKEDNCESSQKKDYYQLPIPRENIHFLQTWEETLQCWEKVLQPGQVVGVDMEWKPSFGMVGKPRVALLQLALKEEVFLLDLPQLLEQAEAEGEKEKLPHFIQMLYSDAAITKLGYGISGDLSSLVPTCSALKDTEKQMQGVVDLLAVDKQVDGLSPQHSHEEKGVRKPEKGLSLLVQHVLGKPLDKREQLSNWEKRPLREEQILYAASDAYCLLEIYERLCKDPESFGLGSGPTESLVGKQSKKPRAKKQLNKQEAPSPSGQECQGPPAPISPQEFSVVCDNMLQGLGRYLRCLGVDVRLLDNEDDHRKAAEIAQQEGRVILTSGLPYQTLRSQVGEGRCFSVNCSEKAKEQALQVLKHFNVQVSLSDIFSRCQ
;
A
#
# COMPACT_ATOMS: atom_id res chain seq x y z
N LEU A 1 9.46 7.61 -9.10
CA LEU A 1 10.57 8.50 -9.53
C LEU A 1 10.83 8.42 -11.03
N GLN A 2 11.26 7.26 -11.58
CA GLN A 2 11.52 7.13 -13.03
C GLN A 2 10.29 7.43 -13.89
N SER A 3 9.13 6.94 -13.47
CA SER A 3 7.83 7.19 -14.13
C SER A 3 7.33 8.63 -14.00
N THR A 4 7.77 9.36 -12.97
CA THR A 4 7.35 10.74 -12.69
C THR A 4 8.17 11.75 -13.50
N VAL A 5 9.45 11.46 -13.67
CA VAL A 5 10.39 12.29 -14.42
C VAL A 5 10.36 11.96 -15.92
N GLY A 6 10.15 10.68 -16.26
CA GLY A 6 10.07 10.21 -17.65
C GLY A 6 11.32 10.54 -18.45
N GLU A 7 11.12 10.92 -19.71
CA GLU A 7 12.18 11.35 -20.64
C GLU A 7 12.46 12.86 -20.58
N ASN A 8 11.80 13.60 -19.68
CA ASN A 8 11.96 15.04 -19.58
C ASN A 8 13.33 15.39 -18.97
N ARG A 9 14.26 15.84 -19.82
CA ARG A 9 15.64 16.17 -19.45
C ARG A 9 15.75 17.19 -18.31
N CYS A 10 14.85 18.18 -18.27
CA CYS A 10 14.84 19.20 -17.22
C CYS A 10 14.49 18.59 -15.86
N LEU A 11 13.46 17.75 -15.82
CA LEU A 11 13.05 17.04 -14.61
C LEU A 11 14.12 16.01 -14.16
N GLN A 12 14.80 15.37 -15.10
CA GLN A 12 15.93 14.46 -14.80
C GLN A 12 17.08 15.21 -14.14
N GLY A 13 17.48 16.37 -14.69
CA GLY A 13 18.50 17.22 -14.07
C GLY A 13 18.10 17.71 -12.68
N HIS A 14 16.84 18.13 -12.51
CA HIS A 14 16.35 18.58 -11.22
C HIS A 14 16.29 17.44 -10.18
N LEU A 15 15.92 16.23 -10.60
CA LEU A 15 15.97 15.04 -9.74
C LEU A 15 17.39 14.73 -9.28
N VAL A 16 18.38 14.79 -10.18
CA VAL A 16 19.79 14.57 -9.81
C VAL A 16 20.25 15.58 -8.76
N GLN A 17 19.84 16.85 -8.88
CA GLN A 17 20.14 17.87 -7.87
C GLN A 17 19.46 17.59 -6.52
N LEU A 18 18.20 17.17 -6.53
CA LEU A 18 17.47 16.78 -5.31
C LEU A 18 18.09 15.55 -4.63
N LEU A 19 18.47 14.53 -5.41
CA LEU A 19 19.14 13.34 -4.90
C LEU A 19 20.51 13.70 -4.30
N LEU A 20 21.27 14.59 -4.92
CA LEU A 20 22.52 15.07 -4.33
C LEU A 20 22.28 15.80 -2.99
N ARG A 21 21.19 16.58 -2.90
CA ARG A 21 20.87 17.37 -1.71
C ARG A 21 20.36 16.53 -0.54
N HIS A 22 19.59 15.48 -0.82
CA HIS A 22 18.86 14.71 0.20
C HIS A 22 19.37 13.28 0.40
N CYS A 23 20.25 12.80 -0.48
CA CYS A 23 20.86 11.47 -0.39
C CYS A 23 22.40 11.62 -0.44
N ASP A 24 23.04 11.02 -1.44
CA ASP A 24 24.49 11.03 -1.63
C ASP A 24 24.87 11.21 -3.11
N ALA A 25 26.11 11.68 -3.34
CA ALA A 25 26.62 11.90 -4.69
C ALA A 25 26.68 10.60 -5.52
N ARG A 26 26.92 9.46 -4.88
CA ARG A 26 26.96 8.14 -5.53
C ARG A 26 25.58 7.66 -5.99
N GLY A 27 24.54 7.84 -5.17
CA GLY A 27 23.15 7.58 -5.56
C GLY A 27 22.68 8.48 -6.69
N ALA A 28 23.00 9.78 -6.62
CA ALA A 28 22.72 10.74 -7.68
C ALA A 28 23.45 10.40 -8.99
N ALA A 29 24.70 9.93 -8.92
CA ALA A 29 25.49 9.53 -10.09
C ALA A 29 24.94 8.28 -10.78
N ARG A 30 24.50 7.26 -10.00
CA ARG A 30 23.82 6.08 -10.57
C ARG A 30 22.54 6.45 -11.32
N TRP A 31 21.77 7.39 -10.79
CA TRP A 31 20.58 7.92 -11.46
C TRP A 31 20.89 8.72 -12.72
N ALA A 32 21.91 9.59 -12.65
CA ALA A 32 22.38 10.36 -13.80
C ALA A 32 22.83 9.44 -14.96
N TRP A 33 23.55 8.37 -14.63
CA TRP A 33 23.95 7.33 -15.58
C TRP A 33 22.74 6.64 -16.22
N HIS A 34 21.83 6.14 -15.38
CA HIS A 34 20.63 5.41 -15.81
C HIS A 34 19.71 6.26 -16.71
N CYS A 35 19.56 7.55 -16.41
CA CYS A 35 18.78 8.48 -17.20
C CYS A 35 19.57 9.12 -18.37
N GLN A 36 20.84 8.74 -18.56
CA GLN A 36 21.74 9.32 -19.56
C GLN A 36 21.71 10.85 -19.55
N VAL A 37 21.79 11.44 -18.35
CA VAL A 37 21.72 12.89 -18.18
C VAL A 37 23.00 13.51 -18.75
N PRO A 38 22.91 14.54 -19.61
CA PRO A 38 24.09 15.15 -20.20
C PRO A 38 25.07 15.71 -19.15
N PRO A 39 26.40 15.55 -19.34
CA PRO A 39 27.40 15.99 -18.37
C PRO A 39 27.30 17.45 -17.96
N GLU A 40 26.87 18.33 -18.88
CA GLU A 40 26.66 19.75 -18.66
C GLU A 40 25.55 20.07 -17.64
N MET A 41 24.65 19.12 -17.38
CA MET A 41 23.57 19.25 -16.40
C MET A 41 23.93 18.68 -15.02
N LEU A 42 25.10 18.03 -14.89
CA LEU A 42 25.51 17.34 -13.68
C LEU A 42 26.29 18.25 -12.74
N PRO A 43 25.92 18.31 -11.45
CA PRO A 43 26.78 18.92 -10.45
C PRO A 43 28.15 18.23 -10.42
N ARG A 44 29.22 19.00 -10.17
CA ARG A 44 30.61 18.51 -10.21
C ARG A 44 30.83 17.24 -9.36
N ALA A 45 30.28 17.19 -8.15
CA ALA A 45 30.38 16.03 -7.26
C ALA A 45 29.74 14.77 -7.86
N VAL A 46 28.64 14.92 -8.61
CA VAL A 46 27.96 13.80 -9.30
C VAL A 46 28.76 13.35 -10.51
N ALA A 47 29.33 14.28 -11.27
CA ALA A 47 30.18 13.97 -12.43
C ALA A 47 31.47 13.21 -12.02
N GLU A 48 32.09 13.62 -10.90
CA GLU A 48 33.27 12.94 -10.35
C GLU A 48 32.95 11.51 -9.87
N GLU A 49 31.81 11.31 -9.19
CA GLU A 49 31.34 9.97 -8.82
C GLU A 49 30.92 9.13 -10.03
N LEU A 50 30.33 9.75 -11.05
CA LEU A 50 29.97 9.07 -12.30
C LEU A 50 31.21 8.53 -13.02
N GLN A 51 32.31 9.28 -13.05
CA GLN A 51 33.58 8.80 -13.60
C GLN A 51 34.14 7.61 -12.80
N LYS A 52 34.05 7.64 -11.47
CA LYS A 52 34.46 6.52 -10.62
C LYS A 52 33.60 5.28 -10.86
N LEU A 53 32.28 5.45 -11.05
CA LEU A 53 31.36 4.36 -11.38
C LEU A 53 31.70 3.70 -12.71
N HIS A 54 32.03 4.47 -13.75
CA HIS A 54 32.47 3.91 -15.05
C HIS A 54 33.79 3.10 -14.93
N ILE A 55 34.67 3.47 -13.99
CA ILE A 55 35.90 2.72 -13.71
C ILE A 55 35.57 1.43 -12.94
N GLN A 56 34.66 1.49 -11.97
CA GLN A 56 34.20 0.31 -11.20
C GLN A 56 33.44 -0.70 -12.07
N ASP A 57 32.56 -0.25 -12.96
CA ASP A 57 31.76 -1.14 -13.81
C ASP A 57 32.64 -1.91 -14.81
N ARG A 58 33.71 -1.27 -15.32
CA ARG A 58 34.75 -1.94 -16.13
C ARG A 58 35.57 -2.99 -15.38
N VAL A 59 35.63 -2.91 -14.04
CA VAL A 59 36.32 -3.90 -13.19
C VAL A 59 35.33 -4.97 -12.71
N GLU A 60 34.07 -4.62 -12.52
CA GLU A 60 32.97 -5.54 -12.19
C GLU A 60 32.51 -6.40 -13.37
N GLU A 61 32.50 -5.90 -14.61
CA GLU A 61 32.20 -6.72 -15.80
C GLU A 61 33.21 -7.88 -15.98
N VAL A 62 34.44 -7.74 -15.48
CA VAL A 62 35.46 -8.80 -15.54
C VAL A 62 35.32 -9.82 -14.38
N THR A 63 34.50 -9.53 -13.37
CA THR A 63 34.37 -10.37 -12.15
C THR A 63 32.93 -10.84 -11.86
N LYS A 64 31.92 -10.34 -12.59
CA LYS A 64 30.49 -10.64 -12.39
C LYS A 64 30.02 -11.99 -12.92
N GLU A 65 30.86 -12.75 -13.63
CA GLU A 65 30.38 -14.00 -14.23
C GLU A 65 30.08 -15.13 -13.22
N ASP A 66 30.39 -15.06 -11.92
CA ASP A 66 30.19 -16.27 -11.10
C ASP A 66 29.83 -16.24 -9.59
N ASN A 67 29.67 -15.12 -8.85
CA ASN A 67 29.53 -15.28 -7.37
C ASN A 67 28.65 -14.33 -6.51
N CYS A 68 28.04 -13.25 -7.01
CA CYS A 68 27.34 -12.31 -6.10
C CYS A 68 25.80 -12.49 -6.02
N GLU A 69 25.12 -12.86 -7.13
CA GLU A 69 23.64 -12.92 -7.14
C GLU A 69 23.07 -14.20 -6.48
N SER A 70 23.82 -15.30 -6.48
CA SER A 70 23.35 -16.60 -5.97
C SER A 70 23.17 -16.65 -4.45
N SER A 71 23.85 -15.77 -3.72
CA SER A 71 23.83 -15.76 -2.25
C SER A 71 22.59 -15.07 -1.69
N GLN A 72 22.09 -14.02 -2.35
CA GLN A 72 20.95 -13.22 -1.83
C GLN A 72 19.59 -13.89 -2.05
N LYS A 73 19.40 -14.68 -3.11
CA LYS A 73 18.14 -15.39 -3.36
C LYS A 73 17.80 -16.43 -2.29
N LYS A 74 18.82 -16.99 -1.62
CA LYS A 74 18.61 -18.02 -0.59
C LYS A 74 17.91 -17.51 0.67
N ASP A 75 17.96 -16.20 0.94
CA ASP A 75 17.34 -15.60 2.13
C ASP A 75 15.82 -15.42 1.99
N TYR A 76 15.30 -15.46 0.76
CA TYR A 76 13.90 -15.21 0.46
C TYR A 76 13.16 -16.49 0.06
N TYR A 77 11.83 -16.43 0.14
CA TYR A 77 10.95 -17.44 -0.42
C TYR A 77 11.29 -17.68 -1.90
N GLN A 78 11.29 -18.95 -2.31
CA GLN A 78 11.58 -19.37 -3.67
C GLN A 78 10.36 -20.09 -4.21
N LEU A 79 9.84 -19.60 -5.33
CA LEU A 79 8.72 -20.21 -6.02
C LEU A 79 9.05 -21.67 -6.39
N PRO A 80 8.25 -22.66 -5.95
CA PRO A 80 8.60 -24.08 -6.12
C PRO A 80 8.16 -24.67 -7.47
N ILE A 81 7.61 -23.86 -8.37
CA ILE A 81 7.24 -24.27 -9.73
C ILE A 81 8.29 -23.80 -10.74
N PRO A 82 8.49 -24.55 -11.84
CA PRO A 82 9.45 -24.17 -12.84
C PRO A 82 8.95 -22.99 -13.68
N ARG A 83 9.88 -22.25 -14.31
CA ARG A 83 9.58 -20.98 -15.00
C ARG A 83 8.63 -21.15 -16.19
N GLU A 84 8.68 -22.29 -16.86
CA GLU A 84 7.79 -22.68 -17.96
C GLU A 84 6.32 -22.79 -17.55
N ASN A 85 6.03 -22.95 -16.25
CA ASN A 85 4.68 -22.99 -15.70
C ASN A 85 4.18 -21.59 -15.25
N ILE A 86 4.91 -20.53 -15.60
CA ILE A 86 4.50 -19.15 -15.37
C ILE A 86 4.14 -18.54 -16.73
N HIS A 87 2.84 -18.35 -16.95
CA HIS A 87 2.26 -17.94 -18.22
C HIS A 87 1.88 -16.47 -18.17
N PHE A 88 2.56 -15.63 -18.96
CA PHE A 88 2.21 -14.24 -19.15
C PHE A 88 1.23 -14.12 -20.32
N LEU A 89 -0.04 -13.85 -20.03
CA LEU A 89 -1.14 -13.91 -20.99
C LEU A 89 -1.39 -12.54 -21.60
N GLN A 90 -1.28 -12.46 -22.93
CA GLN A 90 -1.40 -11.21 -23.68
C GLN A 90 -2.50 -11.26 -24.75
N THR A 91 -3.10 -12.42 -25.00
CA THR A 91 -4.23 -12.57 -25.92
C THR A 91 -5.46 -13.17 -25.25
N TRP A 92 -6.62 -12.99 -25.90
CA TRP A 92 -7.88 -13.56 -25.44
C TRP A 92 -7.92 -15.09 -25.54
N GLU A 93 -7.26 -15.69 -26.54
CA GLU A 93 -7.19 -17.14 -26.70
C GLU A 93 -6.47 -17.80 -25.52
N GLU A 94 -5.30 -17.25 -25.16
CA GLU A 94 -4.53 -17.69 -24.00
C GLU A 94 -5.33 -17.50 -22.69
N THR A 95 -6.02 -16.37 -22.59
CA THR A 95 -6.85 -16.03 -21.43
C THR A 95 -8.04 -16.98 -21.29
N LEU A 96 -8.68 -17.38 -22.40
CA LEU A 96 -9.77 -18.36 -22.40
C LEU A 96 -9.31 -19.74 -21.93
N GLN A 97 -8.12 -20.20 -22.36
CA GLN A 97 -7.54 -21.46 -21.89
C GLN A 97 -7.25 -21.44 -20.39
N CYS A 98 -6.76 -20.30 -19.88
CA CYS A 98 -6.62 -20.09 -18.44
C CYS A 98 -7.97 -20.20 -17.72
N TRP A 99 -9.04 -19.60 -18.26
CA TRP A 99 -10.36 -19.62 -17.62
C TRP A 99 -10.94 -21.04 -17.54
N GLU A 100 -10.77 -21.85 -18.57
CA GLU A 100 -11.19 -23.26 -18.57
C GLU A 100 -10.54 -24.05 -17.43
N LYS A 101 -9.29 -23.74 -17.08
CA LYS A 101 -8.58 -24.39 -15.97
C LYS A 101 -8.99 -23.83 -14.60
N VAL A 102 -9.09 -22.51 -14.49
CA VAL A 102 -9.37 -21.80 -13.24
C VAL A 102 -10.81 -22.01 -12.77
N LEU A 103 -11.78 -22.09 -13.69
CA LEU A 103 -13.21 -22.19 -13.38
C LEU A 103 -13.69 -23.62 -13.11
N GLN A 104 -12.79 -24.55 -12.80
CA GLN A 104 -13.17 -25.92 -12.47
C GLN A 104 -13.68 -26.03 -11.02
N PRO A 105 -14.79 -26.75 -10.76
CA PRO A 105 -15.27 -26.99 -9.41
C PRO A 105 -14.20 -27.66 -8.53
N GLY A 106 -14.05 -27.19 -7.29
CA GLY A 106 -13.05 -27.68 -6.34
C GLY A 106 -11.66 -27.07 -6.50
N GLN A 107 -11.45 -26.16 -7.45
CA GLN A 107 -10.19 -25.44 -7.57
C GLN A 107 -9.90 -24.57 -6.35
N VAL A 108 -8.62 -24.47 -6.01
CA VAL A 108 -8.08 -23.50 -5.05
C VAL A 108 -7.16 -22.57 -5.82
N VAL A 109 -7.53 -21.30 -5.86
CA VAL A 109 -6.90 -20.30 -6.72
C VAL A 109 -6.31 -19.21 -5.84
N GLY A 110 -4.98 -19.03 -5.89
CA GLY A 110 -4.32 -17.87 -5.32
C GLY A 110 -4.56 -16.67 -6.22
N VAL A 111 -5.02 -15.56 -5.66
CA VAL A 111 -5.29 -14.33 -6.41
C VAL A 111 -4.53 -13.16 -5.79
N ASP A 112 -3.82 -12.45 -6.64
CA ASP A 112 -3.16 -11.19 -6.30
C ASP A 112 -3.30 -10.20 -7.47
N MET A 113 -2.91 -8.93 -7.26
CA MET A 113 -3.00 -7.88 -8.27
C MET A 113 -1.85 -6.88 -8.15
N GLU A 114 -1.32 -6.41 -9.28
CA GLU A 114 -0.29 -5.37 -9.31
C GLU A 114 -0.70 -4.13 -10.09
N TRP A 115 -0.26 -2.97 -9.62
CA TRP A 115 -0.53 -1.67 -10.24
C TRP A 115 0.65 -0.73 -10.05
N LYS A 116 0.78 0.23 -10.97
CA LYS A 116 1.80 1.27 -10.82
C LYS A 116 1.57 2.09 -9.56
N PRO A 117 2.58 2.26 -8.70
CA PRO A 117 2.45 3.11 -7.51
C PRO A 117 2.18 4.57 -7.89
N SER A 118 1.09 5.12 -7.37
CA SER A 118 0.78 6.55 -7.48
C SER A 118 1.35 7.29 -6.27
N PHE A 119 2.31 8.19 -6.53
CA PHE A 119 2.84 9.10 -5.52
C PHE A 119 2.12 10.46 -5.65
N GLY A 120 1.13 10.72 -4.79
CA GLY A 120 0.39 12.00 -4.76
C GLY A 120 -1.09 11.90 -5.17
N MET A 121 -1.70 13.05 -5.49
CA MET A 121 -3.15 13.22 -5.71
C MET A 121 -3.66 12.81 -7.11
N VAL A 122 -2.83 12.18 -7.96
CA VAL A 122 -3.17 11.96 -9.38
C VAL A 122 -3.74 10.55 -9.58
N GLY A 123 -5.05 10.49 -9.78
CA GLY A 123 -5.78 9.30 -10.24
C GLY A 123 -5.89 8.17 -9.21
N LYS A 124 -6.93 7.33 -9.33
CA LYS A 124 -6.91 6.02 -8.67
C LYS A 124 -5.99 5.10 -9.49
N PRO A 125 -5.10 4.32 -8.86
CA PRO A 125 -4.27 3.38 -9.58
C PRO A 125 -5.16 2.40 -10.35
N ARG A 126 -4.73 2.05 -11.57
CA ARG A 126 -5.35 1.00 -12.38
C ARG A 126 -4.53 -0.26 -12.24
N VAL A 127 -5.22 -1.38 -12.05
CA VAL A 127 -4.60 -2.71 -12.06
C VAL A 127 -3.98 -2.95 -13.43
N ALA A 128 -2.69 -3.28 -13.41
CA ALA A 128 -1.86 -3.54 -14.58
C ALA A 128 -1.58 -5.04 -14.77
N LEU A 129 -1.70 -5.84 -13.72
CA LEU A 129 -1.54 -7.29 -13.76
C LEU A 129 -2.53 -7.94 -12.80
N LEU A 130 -3.20 -9.01 -13.24
CA LEU A 130 -4.00 -9.89 -12.39
C LEU A 130 -3.32 -11.26 -12.36
N GLN A 131 -3.04 -11.78 -11.17
CA GLN A 131 -2.35 -13.03 -10.97
C GLN A 131 -3.34 -14.11 -10.51
N LEU A 132 -3.28 -15.27 -11.16
CA LEU A 132 -4.08 -16.45 -10.82
C LEU A 132 -3.13 -17.65 -10.67
N ALA A 133 -2.92 -18.10 -9.44
CA ALA A 133 -2.09 -19.25 -9.15
C ALA A 133 -2.95 -20.50 -8.95
N LEU A 134 -2.63 -21.56 -9.68
CA LEU A 134 -3.08 -22.92 -9.44
C LEU A 134 -1.92 -23.75 -8.88
N LYS A 135 -2.21 -24.98 -8.46
CA LYS A 135 -1.21 -25.87 -7.85
C LYS A 135 0.05 -26.06 -8.71
N GLU A 136 -0.09 -26.16 -10.03
CA GLU A 136 1.02 -26.48 -10.93
C GLU A 136 1.46 -25.31 -11.81
N GLU A 137 0.68 -24.23 -11.90
CA GLU A 137 0.91 -23.15 -12.86
C GLU A 137 0.39 -21.81 -12.34
N VAL A 138 0.99 -20.72 -12.84
CA VAL A 138 0.59 -19.35 -12.53
C VAL A 138 0.32 -18.59 -13.81
N PHE A 139 -0.82 -17.91 -13.86
CA PHE A 139 -1.23 -17.06 -14.96
C PHE A 139 -1.13 -15.60 -14.56
N LEU A 140 -0.49 -14.80 -15.41
CA LEU A 140 -0.29 -13.37 -15.23
C LEU A 140 -0.99 -12.64 -16.38
N LEU A 141 -2.18 -12.10 -16.13
CA LEU A 141 -3.02 -11.47 -17.16
C LEU A 141 -2.62 -10.01 -17.36
N ASP A 142 -2.13 -9.67 -18.55
CA ASP A 142 -1.74 -8.32 -18.93
C ASP A 142 -2.97 -7.44 -19.21
N LEU A 143 -3.54 -6.86 -18.15
CA LEU A 143 -4.80 -6.12 -18.26
C LEU A 143 -4.75 -4.93 -19.25
N PRO A 144 -3.70 -4.08 -19.28
CA PRO A 144 -3.59 -3.03 -20.28
C PRO A 144 -3.71 -3.55 -21.72
N GLN A 145 -3.00 -4.63 -22.06
CA GLN A 145 -3.01 -5.23 -23.39
C GLN A 145 -4.38 -5.84 -23.73
N LEU A 146 -4.97 -6.59 -22.81
CA LEU A 146 -6.25 -7.25 -23.00
C LEU A 146 -7.41 -6.24 -23.14
N LEU A 147 -7.37 -5.15 -22.37
CA LEU A 147 -8.39 -4.10 -22.44
C LEU A 147 -8.33 -3.31 -23.74
N GLU A 148 -7.12 -3.04 -24.26
CA GLU A 148 -6.95 -2.41 -25.57
C GLU A 148 -7.51 -3.30 -26.69
N GLN A 149 -7.22 -4.60 -26.66
CA GLN A 149 -7.78 -5.58 -27.62
C GLN A 149 -9.32 -5.64 -27.53
N ALA A 150 -9.88 -5.76 -26.32
CA ALA A 150 -11.32 -5.79 -26.14
C ALA A 150 -12.03 -4.49 -26.57
N GLU A 151 -11.35 -3.35 -26.48
CA GLU A 151 -11.88 -2.10 -27.03
C GLU A 151 -11.91 -2.10 -28.56
N ALA A 152 -10.86 -2.61 -29.21
CA ALA A 152 -10.80 -2.72 -30.67
C ALA A 152 -11.82 -3.73 -31.23
N GLU A 153 -12.06 -4.82 -30.53
CA GLU A 153 -12.94 -5.92 -30.95
C GLU A 153 -14.40 -5.75 -30.50
N GLY A 154 -14.67 -4.78 -29.61
CA GLY A 154 -16.02 -4.52 -29.07
C GLY A 154 -16.46 -5.50 -27.98
N GLU A 155 -15.52 -6.18 -27.32
CA GLU A 155 -15.74 -7.26 -26.37
C GLU A 155 -15.38 -6.89 -24.92
N LYS A 156 -15.67 -5.64 -24.53
CA LYS A 156 -15.32 -5.08 -23.21
C LYS A 156 -15.89 -5.84 -22.01
N GLU A 157 -16.89 -6.69 -22.22
CA GLU A 157 -17.55 -7.47 -21.17
C GLU A 157 -16.82 -8.79 -20.83
N LYS A 158 -15.86 -9.23 -21.65
CA LYS A 158 -15.14 -10.50 -21.44
C LYS A 158 -14.47 -10.59 -20.07
N LEU A 159 -13.61 -9.62 -19.75
CA LEU A 159 -12.89 -9.58 -18.47
C LEU A 159 -13.84 -9.50 -17.26
N PRO A 160 -14.78 -8.53 -17.18
CA PRO A 160 -15.66 -8.44 -16.03
C PRO A 160 -16.55 -9.66 -15.86
N HIS A 161 -17.02 -10.28 -16.95
CA HIS A 161 -17.81 -11.50 -16.88
C HIS A 161 -17.01 -12.65 -16.24
N PHE A 162 -15.76 -12.86 -16.69
CA PHE A 162 -14.88 -13.86 -16.10
C PHE A 162 -14.64 -13.63 -14.59
N ILE A 163 -14.28 -12.41 -14.20
CA ILE A 163 -14.02 -12.10 -12.79
C ILE A 163 -15.29 -12.32 -11.95
N GLN A 164 -16.47 -11.94 -12.46
CA GLN A 164 -17.74 -12.20 -11.78
C GLN A 164 -18.03 -13.71 -11.64
N MET A 165 -17.78 -14.51 -12.68
CA MET A 165 -17.90 -15.97 -12.61
C MET A 165 -16.98 -16.56 -11.54
N LEU A 166 -15.69 -16.21 -11.58
CA LEU A 166 -14.69 -16.69 -10.62
C LEU A 166 -15.08 -16.37 -9.17
N TYR A 167 -15.43 -15.11 -8.90
CA TYR A 167 -15.69 -14.67 -7.53
C TYR A 167 -17.06 -15.09 -6.99
N SER A 168 -18.07 -15.32 -7.84
CA SER A 168 -19.41 -15.72 -7.40
C SER A 168 -19.57 -17.23 -7.17
N ASP A 169 -18.69 -18.07 -7.72
CA ASP A 169 -18.78 -19.51 -7.58
C ASP A 169 -18.25 -20.01 -6.22
N ALA A 170 -19.11 -20.59 -5.38
CA ALA A 170 -18.72 -21.17 -4.09
C ALA A 170 -17.91 -22.46 -4.20
N ALA A 171 -17.95 -23.15 -5.34
CA ALA A 171 -17.19 -24.37 -5.57
C ALA A 171 -15.70 -24.08 -5.81
N ILE A 172 -15.34 -22.83 -6.10
CA ILE A 172 -13.95 -22.39 -6.29
C ILE A 172 -13.51 -21.64 -5.04
N THR A 173 -12.44 -22.09 -4.41
CA THR A 173 -11.82 -21.41 -3.28
C THR A 173 -10.85 -20.35 -3.80
N LYS A 174 -11.06 -19.08 -3.46
CA LYS A 174 -10.16 -17.97 -3.80
C LYS A 174 -9.38 -17.56 -2.58
N LEU A 175 -8.06 -17.67 -2.65
CA LEU A 175 -7.15 -17.20 -1.61
C LEU A 175 -6.66 -15.80 -1.99
N GLY A 176 -6.60 -14.91 -1.01
CA GLY A 176 -6.01 -13.58 -1.18
C GLY A 176 -5.51 -13.02 0.14
N TYR A 177 -4.86 -11.86 0.08
CA TYR A 177 -4.38 -11.14 1.26
C TYR A 177 -4.87 -9.69 1.24
N GLY A 178 -6.02 -9.42 1.84
CA GLY A 178 -6.70 -8.13 1.73
C GLY A 178 -7.55 -7.99 0.45
N ILE A 179 -8.10 -9.09 -0.05
CA ILE A 179 -8.76 -9.24 -1.36
C ILE A 179 -9.90 -8.23 -1.64
N SER A 180 -10.62 -7.77 -0.62
CA SER A 180 -11.62 -6.70 -0.75
C SER A 180 -11.00 -5.39 -1.25
N GLY A 181 -9.79 -5.08 -0.80
CA GLY A 181 -9.01 -3.92 -1.25
C GLY A 181 -8.58 -4.03 -2.71
N ASP A 182 -8.19 -5.23 -3.14
CA ASP A 182 -7.75 -5.50 -4.52
C ASP A 182 -8.93 -5.40 -5.48
N LEU A 183 -10.07 -6.01 -5.14
CA LEU A 183 -11.31 -5.87 -5.90
C LEU A 183 -11.78 -4.41 -6.01
N SER A 184 -11.63 -3.63 -4.92
CA SER A 184 -11.91 -2.19 -4.96
C SER A 184 -10.99 -1.43 -5.91
N SER A 185 -9.76 -1.92 -6.09
CA SER A 185 -8.75 -1.35 -6.99
C SER A 185 -8.95 -1.75 -8.45
N LEU A 186 -9.74 -2.81 -8.74
CA LEU A 186 -10.17 -3.14 -10.10
C LEU A 186 -11.25 -2.21 -10.66
N VAL A 187 -12.07 -1.58 -9.81
CA VAL A 187 -13.20 -0.74 -10.27
C VAL A 187 -12.78 0.42 -11.20
N PRO A 188 -11.66 1.13 -10.96
CA PRO A 188 -11.11 2.13 -11.90
C PRO A 188 -10.61 1.55 -13.23
N THR A 189 -10.25 0.27 -13.26
CA THR A 189 -9.84 -0.47 -14.47
C THR A 189 -11.07 -0.95 -15.24
N CYS A 190 -12.06 -1.52 -14.55
CA CYS A 190 -13.31 -1.99 -15.12
C CYS A 190 -14.50 -1.67 -14.18
N SER A 191 -15.33 -0.71 -14.57
CA SER A 191 -16.44 -0.22 -13.74
C SER A 191 -17.56 -1.23 -13.52
N ALA A 192 -17.69 -2.22 -14.42
CA ALA A 192 -18.66 -3.31 -14.31
C ALA A 192 -18.42 -4.21 -13.08
N LEU A 193 -17.24 -4.13 -12.46
CA LEU A 193 -16.87 -4.93 -11.27
C LEU A 193 -17.26 -4.30 -9.93
N LYS A 194 -17.96 -3.17 -9.93
CA LYS A 194 -18.30 -2.42 -8.72
C LYS A 194 -19.05 -3.25 -7.66
N ASP A 195 -19.90 -4.18 -8.09
CA ASP A 195 -20.71 -5.00 -7.19
C ASP A 195 -20.16 -6.43 -6.97
N THR A 196 -19.02 -6.78 -7.57
CA THR A 196 -18.40 -8.10 -7.46
C THR A 196 -18.09 -8.47 -6.00
N GLU A 197 -17.64 -7.49 -5.20
CA GLU A 197 -17.35 -7.69 -3.77
C GLU A 197 -18.57 -8.23 -3.00
N LYS A 198 -19.78 -7.78 -3.34
CA LYS A 198 -21.01 -8.17 -2.63
C LYS A 198 -21.46 -9.60 -2.94
N GLN A 199 -21.02 -10.13 -4.08
CA GLN A 199 -21.40 -11.45 -4.58
C GLN A 199 -20.32 -12.49 -4.35
N MET A 200 -19.21 -12.13 -3.68
CA MET A 200 -18.10 -13.04 -3.49
C MET A 200 -18.51 -14.25 -2.63
N GLN A 201 -18.18 -15.44 -3.09
CA GLN A 201 -18.36 -16.70 -2.37
C GLN A 201 -17.05 -17.49 -2.41
N GLY A 202 -16.84 -18.43 -1.49
CA GLY A 202 -15.63 -19.27 -1.49
C GLY A 202 -14.32 -18.48 -1.31
N VAL A 203 -14.34 -17.31 -0.66
CA VAL A 203 -13.13 -16.49 -0.44
C VAL A 203 -12.51 -16.79 0.93
N VAL A 204 -11.20 -16.99 0.95
CA VAL A 204 -10.37 -17.12 2.15
C VAL A 204 -9.35 -15.97 2.13
N ASP A 205 -9.59 -14.97 2.98
CA ASP A 205 -8.68 -13.83 3.14
C ASP A 205 -7.64 -14.13 4.23
N LEU A 206 -6.40 -14.40 3.81
CA LEU A 206 -5.29 -14.75 4.70
C LEU A 206 -4.85 -13.57 5.59
N LEU A 207 -5.24 -12.33 5.29
CA LEU A 207 -5.04 -11.20 6.20
C LEU A 207 -5.81 -11.39 7.52
N ALA A 208 -6.96 -12.08 7.49
CA ALA A 208 -7.71 -12.38 8.70
C ALA A 208 -7.05 -13.49 9.53
N VAL A 209 -6.28 -14.37 8.89
CA VAL A 209 -5.46 -15.41 9.54
C VAL A 209 -4.22 -14.80 10.16
N ASP A 210 -3.52 -13.95 9.41
CA ASP A 210 -2.31 -13.27 9.87
C ASP A 210 -2.53 -12.60 11.23
N LYS A 211 -3.64 -11.86 11.37
CA LYS A 211 -4.04 -11.21 12.63
C LYS A 211 -4.29 -12.15 13.81
N GLN A 212 -4.63 -13.42 13.55
CA GLN A 212 -4.83 -14.44 14.59
C GLN A 212 -3.50 -15.08 14.98
N VAL A 213 -2.65 -15.38 14.00
CA VAL A 213 -1.31 -15.94 14.22
C VAL A 213 -0.42 -14.94 14.97
N ASP A 214 -0.46 -13.66 14.60
CA ASP A 214 0.35 -12.60 15.22
C ASP A 214 -0.01 -12.33 16.69
N GLY A 215 -1.24 -12.71 17.11
CA GLY A 215 -1.69 -12.60 18.50
C GLY A 215 -1.10 -13.64 19.46
N LEU A 216 -0.43 -14.68 18.94
CA LEU A 216 0.08 -15.82 19.70
C LEU A 216 1.60 -15.93 19.71
N SER A 217 2.29 -15.15 18.88
CA SER A 217 3.75 -15.10 18.83
C SER A 217 4.32 -14.61 20.17
N PRO A 218 5.09 -15.43 20.92
CA PRO A 218 5.96 -14.91 21.95
C PRO A 218 6.96 -13.97 21.27
N GLN A 219 7.35 -12.90 21.95
CA GLN A 219 8.48 -12.08 21.53
C GLN A 219 9.71 -12.99 21.36
N HIS A 220 9.98 -13.45 20.14
CA HIS A 220 11.23 -14.13 19.84
C HIS A 220 12.31 -13.06 19.76
N SER A 221 12.87 -12.79 20.94
CA SER A 221 14.23 -12.35 21.12
C SER A 221 15.17 -13.30 20.37
N HIS A 222 15.85 -12.81 19.35
CA HIS A 222 17.30 -12.93 19.25
C HIS A 222 17.82 -11.87 18.29
N GLU A 223 18.62 -10.96 18.85
CA GLU A 223 19.46 -10.03 18.12
C GLU A 223 20.37 -10.81 17.17
N GLU A 224 20.18 -10.62 15.86
CA GLU A 224 21.31 -10.64 14.94
C GLU A 224 21.54 -9.22 14.42
N LYS A 225 22.78 -8.77 14.63
CA LYS A 225 23.30 -7.50 14.16
C LYS A 225 23.23 -7.44 12.63
N GLY A 226 22.13 -6.90 12.13
CA GLY A 226 21.93 -6.58 10.74
C GLY A 226 20.67 -5.74 10.62
N VAL A 227 20.81 -4.53 10.05
CA VAL A 227 19.76 -3.51 9.90
C VAL A 227 18.68 -3.98 8.91
N ARG A 228 17.91 -5.03 9.22
CA ARG A 228 16.74 -5.43 8.44
C ARG A 228 15.49 -4.94 9.18
N LYS A 229 14.67 -4.14 8.48
CA LYS A 229 13.38 -3.68 9.00
C LYS A 229 12.51 -4.90 9.30
N PRO A 230 11.65 -4.86 10.35
CA PRO A 230 10.74 -5.96 10.62
C PRO A 230 9.84 -6.20 9.41
N GLU A 231 9.68 -7.47 9.05
CA GLU A 231 8.74 -7.88 8.02
C GLU A 231 7.31 -7.54 8.42
N LYS A 232 6.47 -7.28 7.42
CA LYS A 232 5.06 -6.90 7.58
C LYS A 232 4.24 -7.44 6.43
N GLY A 233 2.94 -7.57 6.66
CA GLY A 233 1.97 -7.97 5.64
C GLY A 233 2.18 -9.42 5.22
N LEU A 234 1.81 -9.73 3.97
CA LEU A 234 1.94 -11.07 3.41
C LEU A 234 3.34 -11.68 3.61
N SER A 235 4.41 -10.89 3.43
CA SER A 235 5.79 -11.37 3.63
C SER A 235 6.06 -11.87 5.06
N LEU A 236 5.47 -11.23 6.08
CA LEU A 236 5.59 -11.69 7.47
C LEU A 236 4.87 -13.03 7.64
N LEU A 237 3.66 -13.15 7.08
CA LEU A 237 2.92 -14.42 7.10
C LEU A 237 3.68 -15.53 6.37
N VAL A 238 4.27 -15.25 5.20
CA VAL A 238 5.11 -16.19 4.45
C VAL A 238 6.31 -16.61 5.29
N GLN A 239 6.97 -15.66 5.98
CA GLN A 239 8.06 -15.97 6.87
C GLN A 239 7.63 -16.85 8.05
N HIS A 240 6.50 -16.56 8.68
CA HIS A 240 5.99 -17.34 9.80
C HIS A 240 5.57 -18.76 9.39
N VAL A 241 4.95 -18.93 8.23
CA VAL A 241 4.38 -20.22 7.81
C VAL A 241 5.34 -21.05 6.96
N LEU A 242 6.11 -20.41 6.07
CA LEU A 242 7.03 -21.06 5.12
C LEU A 242 8.51 -20.86 5.48
N GLY A 243 8.82 -20.05 6.51
CA GLY A 243 10.16 -19.89 7.07
C GLY A 243 11.03 -18.81 6.43
N LYS A 244 10.61 -18.22 5.31
CA LYS A 244 11.34 -17.14 4.62
C LYS A 244 10.42 -16.03 4.14
N PRO A 245 10.86 -14.76 4.17
CA PRO A 245 10.06 -13.63 3.69
C PRO A 245 10.01 -13.58 2.15
N LEU A 246 9.07 -12.79 1.62
CA LEU A 246 9.01 -12.46 0.19
C LEU A 246 10.05 -11.39 -0.16
N ASP A 247 10.61 -11.45 -1.38
CA ASP A 247 11.53 -10.42 -1.87
C ASP A 247 10.74 -9.20 -2.39
N LYS A 248 10.68 -8.13 -1.60
CA LYS A 248 9.87 -6.93 -1.89
C LYS A 248 10.46 -5.95 -2.92
N ARG A 249 11.55 -6.30 -3.61
CA ARG A 249 12.24 -5.37 -4.54
C ARG A 249 11.34 -4.83 -5.65
N GLU A 250 10.42 -5.65 -6.14
CA GLU A 250 9.55 -5.29 -7.28
C GLU A 250 8.18 -4.72 -6.87
N GLN A 251 7.87 -4.67 -5.57
CA GLN A 251 6.59 -4.17 -5.04
C GLN A 251 6.27 -2.74 -5.50
N LEU A 252 7.29 -1.87 -5.58
CA LEU A 252 7.13 -0.48 -6.01
C LEU A 252 7.63 -0.23 -7.45
N SER A 253 7.67 -1.27 -8.27
CA SER A 253 8.10 -1.20 -9.66
C SER A 253 7.06 -0.50 -10.56
N ASN A 254 7.44 -0.16 -11.79
CA ASN A 254 6.51 0.39 -12.77
C ASN A 254 5.79 -0.75 -13.49
N TRP A 255 4.68 -1.22 -12.92
CA TRP A 255 3.87 -2.31 -13.48
C TRP A 255 3.10 -1.97 -14.76
N GLU A 256 3.08 -0.71 -15.19
CA GLU A 256 2.53 -0.30 -16.50
C GLU A 256 3.57 -0.36 -17.62
N LYS A 257 4.87 -0.47 -17.32
CA LYS A 257 5.90 -0.52 -18.35
C LYS A 257 5.82 -1.88 -19.07
N ARG A 258 5.92 -1.86 -20.40
CA ARG A 258 6.02 -3.07 -21.23
C ARG A 258 7.32 -3.08 -22.05
N PRO A 259 7.94 -4.26 -22.27
CA PRO A 259 7.62 -5.53 -21.61
C PRO A 259 7.92 -5.49 -20.10
N LEU A 260 7.26 -6.35 -19.32
CA LEU A 260 7.63 -6.58 -17.91
C LEU A 260 9.00 -7.26 -17.85
N ARG A 261 9.79 -6.94 -16.81
CA ARG A 261 11.06 -7.62 -16.56
C ARG A 261 10.83 -9.00 -15.97
N GLU A 262 11.82 -9.87 -16.15
CA GLU A 262 11.78 -11.23 -15.61
C GLU A 262 11.63 -11.24 -14.08
N GLU A 263 12.27 -10.31 -13.38
CA GLU A 263 12.13 -10.17 -11.93
C GLU A 263 10.71 -9.77 -11.51
N GLN A 264 10.03 -8.93 -12.30
CA GLN A 264 8.63 -8.55 -12.05
C GLN A 264 7.70 -9.75 -12.24
N ILE A 265 7.94 -10.56 -13.27
CA ILE A 265 7.17 -11.79 -13.55
C ILE A 265 7.32 -12.78 -12.39
N LEU A 266 8.56 -13.04 -11.96
CA LEU A 266 8.85 -13.96 -10.86
C LEU A 266 8.30 -13.47 -9.52
N TYR A 267 8.38 -12.17 -9.26
CA TYR A 267 7.77 -11.53 -8.08
C TYR A 267 6.26 -11.73 -8.07
N ALA A 268 5.57 -11.33 -9.14
CA ALA A 268 4.12 -11.44 -9.27
C ALA A 268 3.64 -12.90 -9.12
N ALA A 269 4.38 -13.84 -9.70
CA ALA A 269 4.05 -15.25 -9.57
C ALA A 269 4.24 -15.77 -8.13
N SER A 270 5.28 -15.30 -7.44
CA SER A 270 5.55 -15.66 -6.03
C SER A 270 4.47 -15.15 -5.09
N ASP A 271 4.02 -13.91 -5.26
CA ASP A 271 3.01 -13.28 -4.40
C ASP A 271 1.66 -14.00 -4.48
N ALA A 272 1.25 -14.47 -5.68
CA ALA A 272 0.03 -15.27 -5.82
C ALA A 272 0.20 -16.74 -5.39
N TYR A 273 1.33 -17.39 -5.74
CA TYR A 273 1.52 -18.82 -5.46
C TYR A 273 1.74 -19.10 -3.97
N CYS A 274 2.43 -18.20 -3.25
CA CYS A 274 2.68 -18.40 -1.82
C CYS A 274 1.38 -18.54 -1.01
N LEU A 275 0.27 -17.94 -1.48
CA LEU A 275 -1.05 -18.09 -0.87
C LEU A 275 -1.49 -19.56 -0.84
N LEU A 276 -1.23 -20.33 -1.89
CA LEU A 276 -1.54 -21.76 -1.98
C LEU A 276 -0.75 -22.55 -0.94
N GLU A 277 0.56 -22.32 -0.85
CA GLU A 277 1.42 -23.03 0.11
C GLU A 277 1.09 -22.68 1.56
N ILE A 278 0.83 -21.40 1.85
CA ILE A 278 0.38 -20.95 3.17
C ILE A 278 -0.91 -21.68 3.54
N TYR A 279 -1.91 -21.64 2.66
CA TYR A 279 -3.19 -22.28 2.90
C TYR A 279 -3.07 -23.79 3.07
N GLU A 280 -2.23 -24.46 2.28
CA GLU A 280 -1.98 -25.90 2.41
C GLU A 280 -1.33 -26.23 3.76
N ARG A 281 -0.33 -25.44 4.19
CA ARG A 281 0.33 -25.63 5.50
C ARG A 281 -0.61 -25.40 6.67
N LEU A 282 -1.41 -24.33 6.62
CA LEU A 282 -2.41 -24.03 7.65
C LEU A 282 -3.51 -25.10 7.72
N CYS A 283 -3.89 -25.70 6.59
CA CYS A 283 -4.84 -26.82 6.56
C CYS A 283 -4.23 -28.11 7.15
N LYS A 284 -2.94 -28.36 6.90
CA LYS A 284 -2.25 -29.58 7.37
C LYS A 284 -1.98 -29.56 8.87
N ASP A 285 -1.64 -28.40 9.44
CA ASP A 285 -1.26 -28.26 10.84
C ASP A 285 -1.76 -26.93 11.45
N PRO A 286 -3.08 -26.76 11.62
CA PRO A 286 -3.66 -25.53 12.15
C PRO A 286 -3.23 -25.24 13.60
N GLU A 287 -3.05 -26.28 14.41
CA GLU A 287 -2.74 -26.14 15.84
C GLU A 287 -1.35 -25.53 16.07
N SER A 288 -0.36 -25.88 15.25
CA SER A 288 0.99 -25.29 15.33
C SER A 288 1.00 -23.77 15.13
N PHE A 289 0.01 -23.22 14.41
CA PHE A 289 -0.19 -21.79 14.19
C PHE A 289 -1.26 -21.19 15.10
N GLY A 290 -1.72 -21.94 16.11
CA GLY A 290 -2.70 -21.47 17.08
C GLY A 290 -4.12 -21.31 16.53
N LEU A 291 -4.44 -22.00 15.44
CA LEU A 291 -5.78 -22.05 14.87
C LEU A 291 -6.56 -23.23 15.46
N GLY A 292 -7.78 -22.98 15.94
CA GLY A 292 -8.63 -24.02 16.57
C GLY A 292 -9.34 -24.97 15.58
N SER A 293 -9.37 -24.62 14.29
CA SER A 293 -9.80 -25.47 13.18
C SER A 293 -9.19 -24.98 11.87
N GLY A 294 -9.29 -25.78 10.79
CA GLY A 294 -8.75 -25.42 9.48
C GLY A 294 -9.30 -24.08 8.94
N PRO A 295 -8.54 -23.37 8.09
CA PRO A 295 -8.90 -22.01 7.63
C PRO A 295 -10.26 -21.94 6.91
N THR A 296 -10.72 -23.03 6.28
CA THR A 296 -12.03 -23.09 5.61
C THR A 296 -13.22 -22.98 6.56
N GLU A 297 -13.18 -23.62 7.72
CA GLU A 297 -14.31 -23.61 8.66
C GLU A 297 -14.33 -22.33 9.51
N SER A 298 -13.17 -21.73 9.77
CA SER A 298 -13.05 -20.51 10.56
C SER A 298 -13.29 -19.22 9.76
N LEU A 299 -13.13 -19.25 8.42
CA LEU A 299 -13.10 -18.04 7.58
C LEU A 299 -14.18 -17.97 6.49
N VAL A 300 -14.81 -19.10 6.13
CA VAL A 300 -15.95 -19.08 5.20
C VAL A 300 -17.18 -18.52 5.92
N GLY A 301 -17.38 -17.21 5.79
CA GLY A 301 -18.69 -16.61 5.94
C GLY A 301 -19.20 -16.38 7.36
N LYS A 302 -18.37 -15.91 8.30
CA LYS A 302 -18.91 -14.90 9.22
C LYS A 302 -18.89 -13.57 8.50
N GLN A 303 -19.99 -13.29 7.77
CA GLN A 303 -20.38 -11.91 7.56
C GLN A 303 -20.25 -11.23 8.92
N SER A 304 -19.36 -10.23 9.01
CA SER A 304 -19.39 -9.29 10.12
C SER A 304 -20.68 -8.47 9.99
N LYS A 305 -21.83 -9.12 10.20
CA LYS A 305 -22.99 -8.45 10.74
C LYS A 305 -22.56 -8.05 12.13
N LYS A 306 -21.91 -6.88 12.25
CA LYS A 306 -22.06 -6.11 13.48
C LYS A 306 -23.57 -6.08 13.72
N PRO A 307 -24.07 -6.64 14.84
CA PRO A 307 -25.43 -6.30 15.23
C PRO A 307 -25.39 -4.78 15.33
N ARG A 308 -26.20 -4.13 14.50
CA ARG A 308 -26.56 -2.74 14.74
C ARG A 308 -27.41 -2.80 16.00
N ALA A 309 -26.76 -2.90 17.15
CA ALA A 309 -27.37 -2.70 18.43
C ALA A 309 -27.87 -1.26 18.37
N LYS A 310 -29.18 -1.11 18.15
CA LYS A 310 -29.91 0.10 18.50
C LYS A 310 -29.73 0.25 20.00
N LYS A 311 -28.63 0.84 20.43
CA LYS A 311 -28.52 1.35 21.79
C LYS A 311 -29.41 2.58 21.80
N GLN A 312 -30.66 2.38 22.23
CA GLN A 312 -31.54 3.45 22.67
C GLN A 312 -30.70 4.34 23.59
N LEU A 313 -30.46 5.58 23.17
CA LEU A 313 -30.00 6.61 24.09
C LEU A 313 -31.17 6.86 25.04
N ASN A 314 -31.14 6.21 26.19
CA ASN A 314 -31.95 6.60 27.31
C ASN A 314 -31.41 7.94 27.79
N LYS A 315 -32.17 9.01 27.57
CA LYS A 315 -31.98 10.31 28.22
C LYS A 315 -32.04 10.06 29.74
N GLN A 316 -30.91 10.17 30.42
CA GLN A 316 -30.89 10.53 31.82
C GLN A 316 -30.07 11.80 31.96
N GLU A 317 -30.81 12.88 32.23
CA GLU A 317 -30.34 14.17 32.67
C GLU A 317 -29.78 14.07 34.09
N ALA A 318 -28.65 14.74 34.35
CA ALA A 318 -28.37 15.59 35.50
C ALA A 318 -26.86 15.94 35.56
N PRO A 319 -26.45 17.03 36.24
CA PRO A 319 -26.95 18.40 36.16
C PRO A 319 -25.84 19.37 35.72
N SER A 320 -26.26 20.47 35.09
CA SER A 320 -25.41 21.58 34.66
C SER A 320 -24.75 22.31 35.85
N PRO A 321 -23.49 22.76 35.74
CA PRO A 321 -23.06 23.98 36.39
C PRO A 321 -23.51 25.16 35.51
N SER A 322 -24.28 26.02 36.14
CA SER A 322 -24.81 27.28 35.64
C SER A 322 -23.72 28.28 35.22
N GLY A 323 -23.95 28.90 34.06
CA GLY A 323 -23.72 30.33 33.83
C GLY A 323 -22.35 30.74 33.28
N GLN A 324 -22.26 30.98 31.97
CA GLN A 324 -21.99 32.32 31.40
C GLN A 324 -21.90 32.29 29.87
N GLU A 325 -22.89 32.97 29.26
CA GLU A 325 -22.86 33.78 28.03
C GLU A 325 -22.43 33.21 26.66
N CYS A 326 -23.42 33.21 25.77
CA CYS A 326 -23.45 33.25 24.30
C CYS A 326 -22.14 33.52 23.53
N GLN A 327 -21.76 32.57 22.66
CA GLN A 327 -21.14 32.89 21.37
C GLN A 327 -21.85 32.07 20.27
N GLY A 328 -22.25 32.75 19.18
CA GLY A 328 -22.87 32.11 18.01
C GLY A 328 -21.93 31.11 17.30
N PRO A 329 -22.35 30.50 16.18
CA PRO A 329 -21.47 29.64 15.41
C PRO A 329 -20.18 30.40 15.08
N PRO A 330 -18.99 29.80 15.29
CA PRO A 330 -17.72 30.48 15.10
C PRO A 330 -17.61 31.00 13.67
N ALA A 331 -17.11 32.22 13.50
CA ALA A 331 -16.89 32.82 12.19
C ALA A 331 -15.99 31.90 11.33
N PRO A 332 -16.21 31.82 10.01
CA PRO A 332 -15.38 31.00 9.14
C PRO A 332 -13.92 31.46 9.17
N ILE A 333 -13.01 30.52 9.36
CA ILE A 333 -11.56 30.78 9.50
C ILE A 333 -10.88 30.52 8.15
N SER A 334 -9.95 31.40 7.75
CA SER A 334 -9.10 31.14 6.58
C SER A 334 -8.10 30.01 6.88
N PRO A 335 -7.74 29.15 5.91
CA PRO A 335 -6.74 28.10 6.13
C PRO A 335 -5.42 28.64 6.66
N GLN A 336 -5.06 29.87 6.27
CA GLN A 336 -3.80 30.51 6.65
C GLN A 336 -3.75 30.92 8.13
N GLU A 337 -4.92 31.15 8.74
CA GLU A 337 -5.10 31.51 10.16
C GLU A 337 -5.28 30.28 11.05
N PHE A 338 -5.50 29.11 10.44
CA PHE A 338 -5.64 27.85 11.16
C PHE A 338 -4.28 27.15 11.26
N SER A 339 -3.75 27.04 12.48
CA SER A 339 -2.46 26.41 12.75
C SER A 339 -2.62 25.13 13.58
N VAL A 340 -2.00 24.06 13.10
CA VAL A 340 -2.09 22.72 13.70
C VAL A 340 -0.72 22.09 13.86
N VAL A 341 -0.62 21.16 14.82
CA VAL A 341 0.48 20.22 14.97
C VAL A 341 -0.08 18.80 14.85
N CYS A 342 0.42 18.04 13.89
CA CYS A 342 0.06 16.64 13.71
C CYS A 342 1.12 15.76 14.38
N ASP A 343 0.66 14.75 15.10
CA ASP A 343 1.53 13.69 15.58
C ASP A 343 2.18 12.89 14.43
N ASN A 344 3.16 12.04 14.78
CA ASN A 344 3.90 11.22 13.82
C ASN A 344 3.01 10.19 13.08
N MET A 345 1.85 9.82 13.65
CA MET A 345 0.88 8.89 13.06
C MET A 345 -0.01 9.56 12.00
N LEU A 346 -0.11 10.90 12.03
CA LEU A 346 -0.99 11.69 11.17
C LEU A 346 -0.22 12.56 10.16
N GLN A 347 1.02 12.20 9.82
CA GLN A 347 1.79 12.92 8.80
C GLN A 347 1.09 12.97 7.44
N GLY A 348 0.38 11.91 7.05
CA GLY A 348 -0.41 11.87 5.82
C GLY A 348 -1.52 12.93 5.81
N LEU A 349 -2.27 13.04 6.91
CA LEU A 349 -3.27 14.10 7.11
C LEU A 349 -2.62 15.48 7.10
N GLY A 350 -1.51 15.65 7.81
CA GLY A 350 -0.85 16.96 7.91
C GLY A 350 -0.29 17.44 6.57
N ARG A 351 0.25 16.55 5.73
CA ARG A 351 0.63 16.89 4.34
C ARG A 351 -0.59 17.32 3.52
N TYR A 352 -1.72 16.62 3.67
CA TYR A 352 -2.95 16.95 2.96
C TYR A 352 -3.50 18.33 3.38
N LEU A 353 -3.53 18.63 4.69
CA LEU A 353 -3.94 19.94 5.21
C LEU A 353 -3.01 21.06 4.73
N ARG A 354 -1.69 20.81 4.63
CA ARG A 354 -0.73 21.78 4.08
C ARG A 354 -1.02 22.09 2.61
N CYS A 355 -1.42 21.09 1.82
CA CYS A 355 -1.88 21.29 0.43
C CYS A 355 -3.16 22.14 0.34
N LEU A 356 -3.92 22.29 1.43
CA LEU A 356 -5.11 23.14 1.51
C LEU A 356 -4.81 24.51 2.15
N GLY A 357 -3.54 24.87 2.32
CA GLY A 357 -3.10 26.17 2.83
C GLY A 357 -3.06 26.29 4.35
N VAL A 358 -3.31 25.21 5.09
CA VAL A 358 -3.23 25.16 6.56
C VAL A 358 -1.79 25.25 7.05
N ASP A 359 -1.55 26.00 8.12
CA ASP A 359 -0.24 26.03 8.78
C ASP A 359 -0.05 24.76 9.64
N VAL A 360 0.67 23.78 9.10
CA VAL A 360 0.87 22.47 9.74
C VAL A 360 2.31 22.29 10.21
N ARG A 361 2.50 21.95 11.49
CA ARG A 361 3.73 21.32 12.01
C ARG A 361 3.55 19.80 12.06
N LEU A 362 4.57 19.08 11.62
CA LEU A 362 4.60 17.61 11.65
C LEU A 362 5.66 17.19 12.66
N LEU A 363 5.31 16.26 13.56
CA LEU A 363 6.30 15.55 14.36
C LEU A 363 7.05 14.53 13.49
N ASP A 364 8.34 14.37 13.75
CA ASP A 364 9.16 13.34 13.11
C ASP A 364 8.82 11.94 13.66
N ASN A 365 9.19 10.88 12.95
CA ASN A 365 8.83 9.51 13.34
C ASN A 365 9.38 9.12 14.72
N GLU A 366 10.55 9.66 15.07
CA GLU A 366 11.25 9.40 16.34
C GLU A 366 10.80 10.34 17.48
N ASP A 367 9.93 11.32 17.20
CA ASP A 367 9.47 12.27 18.20
C ASP A 367 8.39 11.65 19.12
N ASP A 368 8.51 11.88 20.44
CA ASP A 368 7.46 11.57 21.40
C ASP A 368 6.24 12.48 21.18
N HIS A 369 5.03 11.89 21.24
CA HIS A 369 3.76 12.61 21.16
C HIS A 369 3.65 13.80 22.14
N ARG A 370 4.36 13.76 23.29
CA ARG A 370 4.42 14.88 24.26
C ARG A 370 5.00 16.15 23.65
N LYS A 371 5.90 16.04 22.68
CA LYS A 371 6.45 17.18 21.93
C LYS A 371 5.36 17.98 21.20
N ALA A 372 4.26 17.32 20.81
CA ALA A 372 3.11 18.01 20.22
C ALA A 372 2.41 18.95 21.22
N ALA A 373 2.36 18.59 22.51
CA ALA A 373 1.82 19.47 23.55
C ALA A 373 2.71 20.69 23.78
N GLU A 374 4.02 20.50 23.79
CA GLU A 374 4.99 21.61 23.91
C GLU A 374 4.86 22.60 22.75
N ILE A 375 4.83 22.10 21.50
CA ILE A 375 4.65 22.93 20.30
C ILE A 375 3.29 23.64 20.32
N ALA A 376 2.22 22.94 20.72
CA ALA A 376 0.88 23.51 20.80
C ALA A 376 0.79 24.65 21.84
N GLN A 377 1.44 24.48 22.99
CA GLN A 377 1.47 25.51 24.04
C GLN A 377 2.34 26.72 23.65
N GLN A 378 3.49 26.49 23.01
CA GLN A 378 4.41 27.54 22.61
C GLN A 378 3.91 28.36 21.41
N GLU A 379 3.44 27.67 20.37
CA GLU A 379 3.04 28.31 19.11
C GLU A 379 1.52 28.54 19.01
N GLY A 380 0.77 28.13 20.03
CA GLY A 380 -0.68 28.28 20.05
C GLY A 380 -1.39 27.47 18.96
N ARG A 381 -0.90 26.28 18.63
CA ARG A 381 -1.46 25.38 17.60
C ARG A 381 -2.50 24.42 18.18
N VAL A 382 -3.40 23.92 17.33
CA VAL A 382 -4.29 22.80 17.66
C VAL A 382 -3.58 21.47 17.43
N ILE A 383 -3.66 20.55 18.39
CA ILE A 383 -3.12 19.20 18.25
C ILE A 383 -4.10 18.32 17.47
N LEU A 384 -3.62 17.70 16.39
CA LEU A 384 -4.30 16.61 15.70
C LEU A 384 -3.60 15.30 16.08
N THR A 385 -4.35 14.40 16.72
CA THR A 385 -3.82 13.11 17.19
C THR A 385 -4.92 12.06 17.22
N SER A 386 -4.59 10.80 17.44
CA SER A 386 -5.57 9.71 17.50
C SER A 386 -5.25 8.72 18.62
N GLY A 387 -6.20 7.83 18.93
CA GLY A 387 -5.97 6.71 19.84
C GLY A 387 -5.61 7.11 21.28
N LEU A 388 -4.67 6.38 21.89
CA LEU A 388 -4.21 6.60 23.26
C LEU A 388 -3.53 7.98 23.45
N PRO A 389 -2.68 8.46 22.53
CA PRO A 389 -2.12 9.82 22.61
C PRO A 389 -3.14 10.93 22.85
N TYR A 390 -4.32 10.88 22.20
CA TYR A 390 -5.39 11.86 22.40
C TYR A 390 -5.82 11.98 23.88
N GLN A 391 -5.97 10.84 24.57
CA GLN A 391 -6.40 10.83 25.97
C GLN A 391 -5.36 11.51 26.87
N THR A 392 -4.08 11.33 26.56
CA THR A 392 -2.97 11.91 27.35
C THR A 392 -2.66 13.36 27.02
N LEU A 393 -2.84 13.77 25.75
CA LEU A 393 -2.50 15.12 25.29
C LEU A 393 -3.63 16.12 25.56
N ARG A 394 -4.89 15.68 25.52
CA ARG A 394 -6.05 16.52 25.83
C ARG A 394 -5.98 17.14 27.23
N SER A 395 -5.44 16.43 28.23
CA SER A 395 -5.31 16.97 29.59
C SER A 395 -4.19 18.01 29.74
N GLN A 396 -3.29 18.09 28.75
CA GLN A 396 -2.14 19.00 28.75
C GLN A 396 -2.41 20.29 27.98
N VAL A 397 -3.53 20.39 27.26
CA VAL A 397 -3.91 21.59 26.50
C VAL A 397 -5.33 22.03 26.82
N GLY A 398 -5.63 23.31 26.60
CA GLY A 398 -6.96 23.87 26.85
C GLY A 398 -8.08 23.22 26.03
N GLU A 399 -9.33 23.38 26.47
CA GLU A 399 -10.49 22.87 25.75
C GLU A 399 -10.53 23.39 24.30
N GLY A 400 -10.86 22.51 23.34
CA GLY A 400 -10.85 22.83 21.91
C GLY A 400 -9.46 22.88 21.24
N ARG A 401 -8.36 22.64 21.98
CA ARG A 401 -6.98 22.67 21.44
C ARG A 401 -6.42 21.29 21.08
N CYS A 402 -7.21 20.23 21.23
CA CYS A 402 -6.85 18.87 20.85
C CYS A 402 -8.03 18.18 20.17
N PHE A 403 -7.80 17.63 18.98
CA PHE A 403 -8.82 16.97 18.17
C PHE A 403 -8.42 15.52 17.88
N SER A 404 -9.35 14.61 18.16
CA SER A 404 -9.18 13.17 17.89
C SER A 404 -9.56 12.86 16.45
N VAL A 405 -8.58 12.46 15.64
CA VAL A 405 -8.77 12.06 14.24
C VAL A 405 -9.14 10.58 14.16
N ASN A 406 -10.12 10.24 13.32
CA ASN A 406 -10.44 8.85 13.01
C ASN A 406 -9.41 8.23 12.05
N CYS A 407 -8.53 7.36 12.56
CA CYS A 407 -7.50 6.68 11.76
C CYS A 407 -8.04 5.60 10.82
N SER A 408 -9.32 5.20 10.91
CA SER A 408 -9.91 4.26 9.96
C SER A 408 -10.22 4.88 8.59
N GLU A 409 -10.16 6.21 8.49
CA GLU A 409 -10.46 6.97 7.27
C GLU A 409 -9.17 7.41 6.55
N LYS A 410 -9.25 7.65 5.24
CA LYS A 410 -8.08 8.12 4.48
C LYS A 410 -7.84 9.62 4.76
N ALA A 411 -6.64 10.10 4.45
CA ALA A 411 -6.20 11.46 4.76
C ALA A 411 -7.14 12.56 4.25
N LYS A 412 -7.82 12.32 3.10
CA LYS A 412 -8.79 13.25 2.53
C LYS A 412 -10.02 13.41 3.44
N GLU A 413 -10.63 12.30 3.84
CA GLU A 413 -11.82 12.31 4.70
C GLU A 413 -11.48 12.86 6.09
N GLN A 414 -10.32 12.50 6.63
CA GLN A 414 -9.79 13.08 7.87
C GLN A 414 -9.64 14.61 7.76
N ALA A 415 -9.09 15.13 6.66
CA ALA A 415 -8.95 16.57 6.45
C ALA A 415 -10.31 17.27 6.36
N LEU A 416 -11.28 16.69 5.66
CA LEU A 416 -12.64 17.24 5.60
C LEU A 416 -13.29 17.31 6.98
N GLN A 417 -13.08 16.31 7.84
CA GLN A 417 -13.57 16.34 9.21
C GLN A 417 -12.93 17.46 10.03
N VAL A 418 -11.61 17.63 9.94
CA VAL A 418 -10.88 18.69 10.65
C VAL A 418 -11.36 20.07 10.19
N LEU A 419 -11.40 20.33 8.88
CA LEU A 419 -11.83 21.62 8.33
C LEU A 419 -13.27 21.95 8.72
N LYS A 420 -14.16 20.95 8.67
CA LYS A 420 -15.55 21.12 9.09
C LYS A 420 -15.67 21.40 10.59
N HIS A 421 -14.89 20.73 11.42
CA HIS A 421 -14.92 20.91 12.87
C HIS A 421 -14.50 22.31 13.30
N PHE A 422 -13.42 22.83 12.68
CA PHE A 422 -12.89 24.16 12.98
C PHE A 422 -13.46 25.28 12.11
N ASN A 423 -14.50 24.98 11.31
CA ASN A 423 -15.15 25.90 10.37
C ASN A 423 -14.15 26.63 9.43
N VAL A 424 -13.17 25.89 8.91
CA VAL A 424 -12.15 26.40 8.00
C VAL A 424 -12.66 26.35 6.56
N GLN A 425 -12.67 27.48 5.86
CA GLN A 425 -13.16 27.57 4.48
C GLN A 425 -11.99 27.67 3.50
N VAL A 426 -11.80 26.61 2.70
CA VAL A 426 -10.72 26.56 1.71
C VAL A 426 -11.22 27.12 0.38
N SER A 427 -10.48 28.08 -0.18
CA SER A 427 -10.69 28.61 -1.53
C SER A 427 -9.69 28.02 -2.54
N LEU A 428 -9.92 28.21 -3.83
CA LEU A 428 -8.98 27.75 -4.87
C LEU A 428 -7.59 28.40 -4.75
N SER A 429 -7.52 29.64 -4.25
CA SER A 429 -6.24 30.34 -4.01
C SER A 429 -5.42 29.78 -2.85
N ASP A 430 -6.03 29.02 -1.95
CA ASP A 430 -5.32 28.43 -0.80
C ASP A 430 -4.62 27.11 -1.17
N ILE A 431 -5.05 26.47 -2.26
CA ILE A 431 -4.52 25.18 -2.71
C ILE A 431 -3.05 25.34 -3.09
N PHE A 432 -2.17 24.54 -2.45
CA PHE A 432 -0.71 24.57 -2.57
C PHE A 432 -0.02 25.89 -2.15
N SER A 433 -0.74 26.85 -1.55
CA SER A 433 -0.17 28.12 -1.08
C SER A 433 0.98 27.97 -0.07
N ARG A 434 1.07 26.81 0.61
CA ARG A 434 2.14 26.47 1.57
C ARG A 434 2.97 25.24 1.18
N CYS A 435 2.90 24.82 -0.08
CA CYS A 435 3.69 23.71 -0.63
C CYS A 435 4.82 24.27 -1.49
N GLN A 436 5.97 24.55 -0.88
CA GLN A 436 7.24 24.86 -1.55
C GLN A 436 8.31 23.85 -1.13
#